data_AF-A0AAN6D6W1-F1
#
_entry.id   AF-A0AAN6D6W1-F1
#
_cell.length_a   1.000
_cell.length_b   1.000
_cell.length_c   1.000
_cell.angle_alpha   90.00
_cell.angle_beta   90.00
_cell.angle_gamma   90.00
#
_symmetry.space_group_name_H-M   'P 1'
#
loop_
_entity.id
_entity.type
_entity.pdbx_description
1 polymer ?
#
loop_
_entity_poly.entity_id
_entity_poly.type
_entity_poly.pdbx_seq_one_letter_code
_entity_poly.pdbx_strand_id
1 'polypeptide(L)' 'MSKTPVPFSPENIKTVASLYRRSLRTAADWINRRDFYRAKAAEIRHRFEQNRNVSDPQELKVSCPRPLMLTI' A
#
# COMPACT_ATOMS: atom_id res chain seq x y z
N MET A 1 -6.42 18.83 -7.01
CA MET A 1 -7.34 18.56 -5.88
C MET A 1 -7.22 17.09 -5.48
N SER A 2 -6.67 16.80 -4.31
CA SER A 2 -6.63 15.43 -3.78
C SER A 2 -8.05 15.02 -3.38
N LYS A 3 -8.71 14.25 -4.24
CA LYS A 3 -10.03 13.67 -3.98
C LYS A 3 -9.91 12.77 -2.75
N THR A 4 -10.62 13.10 -1.68
CA THR A 4 -10.68 12.25 -0.48
C THR A 4 -11.24 10.89 -0.92
N PRO A 5 -10.51 9.77 -0.77
CA PRO A 5 -10.97 8.49 -1.26
C PRO A 5 -12.21 8.08 -0.49
N VAL A 6 -13.34 7.95 -1.20
CA VAL A 6 -14.57 7.41 -0.62
C VAL A 6 -14.32 5.91 -0.39
N PRO A 7 -14.50 5.41 0.84
CA PRO A 7 -14.29 3.99 1.14
C PRO A 7 -15.20 3.14 0.26
N PHE A 8 -14.69 1.98 -0.20
CA PHE A 8 -15.39 1.03 -1.06
C PHE A 8 -15.94 1.57 -2.40
N SER A 9 -15.59 2.80 -2.81
CA SER A 9 -15.90 3.30 -4.16
C SER A 9 -15.12 2.54 -5.24
N PRO A 10 -15.67 2.35 -6.45
CA PRO A 10 -14.93 1.75 -7.58
C PRO A 10 -13.62 2.48 -7.90
N GLU A 11 -13.52 3.78 -7.61
CA GLU A 11 -12.29 4.55 -7.79
C GLU A 11 -11.24 4.20 -6.72
N ASN A 12 -11.69 3.99 -5.47
CA ASN A 12 -10.83 3.56 -4.38
C ASN A 12 -10.29 2.16 -4.63
N ILE A 13 -11.13 1.23 -5.10
CA ILE A 13 -10.71 -0.13 -5.48
C ILE A 13 -9.60 -0.09 -6.53
N LYS A 14 -9.75 0.74 -7.59
CA LYS A 14 -8.70 0.93 -8.61
C LYS A 14 -7.40 1.48 -8.02
N THR A 15 -7.52 2.43 -7.10
CA THR A 15 -6.38 3.09 -6.44
C THR A 15 -5.63 2.10 -5.54
N VAL A 16 -6.34 1.37 -4.69
CA VAL A 16 -5.79 0.31 -3.82
C VAL A 16 -5.13 -0.78 -4.66
N ALA A 17 -5.76 -1.22 -5.75
CA ALA A 17 -5.17 -2.21 -6.65
C ALA A 17 -3.88 -1.71 -7.32
N SER A 18 -3.82 -0.42 -7.69
CA SER A 18 -2.60 0.21 -8.23
C SER A 18 -1.48 0.28 -7.19
N LEU A 19 -1.83 0.68 -5.96
CA LEU A 19 -0.90 0.76 -4.84
C LEU A 19 -0.32 -0.62 -4.51
N TYR A 20 -1.18 -1.64 -4.40
CA TYR A 20 -0.75 -3.02 -4.14
C TYR A 20 0.25 -3.53 -5.19
N ARG A 21 -0.05 -3.32 -6.47
CA ARG A 21 0.87 -3.69 -7.57
C ARG A 21 2.19 -2.92 -7.48
N ARG A 22 2.17 -1.64 -7.14
CA ARG A 22 3.37 -0.83 -6.97
C ARG A 22 4.21 -1.31 -5.79
N SER A 23 3.59 -1.62 -4.65
CA SER A 23 4.28 -2.15 -3.47
C SER A 23 4.99 -3.48 -3.75
N LEU A 24 4.34 -4.39 -4.48
CA LEU A 24 4.97 -5.65 -4.89
C LEU A 24 6.15 -5.43 -5.84
N ARG A 25 6.00 -4.52 -6.82
CA ARG A 25 7.09 -4.20 -7.76
C ARG A 25 8.28 -3.59 -7.03
N THR A 26 8.05 -2.60 -6.18
CA THR A 26 9.11 -2.01 -5.36
C THR A 26 9.79 -3.07 -4.50
N ALA A 27 9.04 -3.98 -3.85
CA ALA A 27 9.65 -5.08 -3.11
C ALA A 27 10.49 -6.01 -4.00
N ALA A 28 10.09 -6.26 -5.24
CA ALA A 28 10.87 -7.04 -6.19
C ALA A 28 12.15 -6.32 -6.64
N ASP A 29 12.08 -5.00 -6.86
CA ASP A 29 13.23 -4.18 -7.25
C ASP A 29 14.32 -4.16 -6.16
N TRP A 30 13.93 -4.15 -4.88
CA TRP A 30 14.86 -4.14 -3.75
C TRP A 30 15.33 -5.54 -3.29
N ILE A 31 14.60 -6.60 -3.62
CA ILE A 31 14.86 -7.94 -3.08
C ILE A 31 15.19 -8.92 -4.21
N ASN A 32 16.49 -9.11 -4.46
CA ASN A 32 16.98 -10.04 -5.48
C ASN A 32 16.69 -11.52 -5.13
N ARG A 33 16.59 -11.87 -3.83
CA ARG A 33 16.36 -13.25 -3.38
C ARG A 33 14.88 -13.61 -3.34
N ARG A 34 14.50 -14.69 -4.04
CA ARG A 34 13.10 -15.15 -4.17
C ARG A 34 12.45 -15.48 -2.83
N ASP A 35 13.18 -16.09 -1.89
CA ASP A 35 12.63 -16.49 -0.57
C ASP A 35 12.21 -15.28 0.26
N PHE A 36 13.09 -14.28 0.33
CA PHE A 36 12.81 -13.02 1.01
C PHE A 36 11.69 -12.24 0.34
N TYR A 37 11.65 -12.25 -1.00
CA TYR A 37 10.55 -11.63 -1.73
C TYR A 37 9.21 -12.30 -1.39
N ARG A 38 9.15 -13.64 -1.28
CA ARG A 38 7.93 -14.36 -0.89
C ARG A 38 7.48 -13.98 0.52
N ALA A 39 8.41 -13.93 1.48
CA ALA A 39 8.11 -13.49 2.84
C ALA A 39 7.58 -12.05 2.87
N LYS A 40 8.23 -11.13 2.14
CA LYS A 40 7.78 -9.73 2.04
C LYS A 40 6.46 -9.56 1.31
N ALA A 41 6.20 -10.33 0.27
CA ALA A 41 4.92 -10.32 -0.42
C ALA A 41 3.78 -10.80 0.49
N ALA A 42 4.02 -11.82 1.32
CA ALA A 42 3.05 -12.28 2.32
C ALA A 42 2.79 -11.20 3.38
N GLU A 43 3.83 -10.53 3.86
CA GLU A 43 3.71 -9.40 4.79
C GLU A 43 2.91 -8.24 4.19
N ILE A 44 3.21 -7.84 2.95
CA ILE A 44 2.45 -6.81 2.23
C ILE A 44 0.98 -7.22 2.13
N ARG A 45 0.68 -8.46 1.74
CA ARG A 45 -0.70 -8.94 1.66
C ARG A 45 -1.40 -8.87 3.02
N HIS A 46 -0.74 -9.29 4.08
CA HIS A 46 -1.30 -9.25 5.43
C HIS A 46 -1.63 -7.81 5.86
N ARG A 47 -0.71 -6.86 5.62
CA ARG A 47 -0.94 -5.44 5.91
C ARG A 47 -2.14 -4.88 5.14
N PHE A 48 -2.28 -5.22 3.86
CA PHE A 48 -3.45 -4.79 3.07
C PHE A 48 -4.76 -5.40 3.58
N GLU A 49 -4.76 -6.67 4.02
CA GLU A 49 -5.97 -7.31 4.58
C GLU A 49 -6.34 -6.70 5.94
N GLN A 50 -5.37 -6.41 6.80
CA GLN A 50 -5.62 -5.72 8.08
C GLN A 50 -6.26 -4.33 7.89
N ASN A 51 -5.88 -3.63 6.81
CA ASN A 51 -6.39 -2.30 6.50
C ASN A 51 -7.66 -2.33 5.62
N ARG A 52 -8.20 -3.51 5.30
CA ARG A 52 -9.41 -3.65 4.45
C ARG A 52 -10.67 -3.06 5.07
N ASN A 53 -10.73 -3.01 6.40
CA ASN A 53 -11.89 -2.54 7.16
C ASN A 53 -11.79 -1.06 7.56
N VAL A 54 -10.71 -0.37 7.16
CA VAL A 54 -10.52 1.06 7.44
C VAL A 54 -11.55 1.85 6.62
N SER A 55 -12.69 2.11 7.26
CA SER A 55 -13.81 2.88 6.71
C SER A 55 -13.62 4.38 6.86
N ASP A 56 -12.65 4.82 7.66
CA ASP A 56 -12.43 6.23 7.94
C ASP A 56 -11.49 6.88 6.89
N PRO A 57 -11.95 7.88 6.12
CA PRO A 57 -11.13 8.60 5.15
C PRO A 57 -9.96 9.38 5.78
N GLN A 58 -9.99 9.65 7.09
CA GLN A 58 -8.89 10.30 7.82
C GLN A 58 -7.73 9.33 8.09
N GLU A 59 -8.02 8.07 8.43
CA GLU A 59 -6.99 7.04 8.67
C GLU A 59 -6.25 6.64 7.39
N LEU A 60 -6.94 6.64 6.23
CA LEU A 60 -6.35 6.41 4.91
C LEU A 60 -5.27 7.45 4.53
N LYS A 61 -5.38 8.70 5.01
CA LYS A 61 -4.35 9.73 4.79
C LYS A 61 -3.09 9.49 5.63
N VAL A 62 -3.24 8.88 6.81
CA VAL A 62 -2.13 8.60 7.73
C VAL A 62 -1.41 7.31 7.34
N SER A 63 -2.13 6.31 6.83
CA SER A 63 -1.56 5.01 6.43
C SER A 63 -0.80 5.05 5.11
N CYS A 64 -1.01 6.06 4.27
CA CYS A 64 -0.18 6.32 3.10
C CYS A 64 1.12 6.98 3.58
N PRO A 65 2.23 6.23 3.69
CA PRO A 65 3.46 6.81 4.18
C PRO A 65 3.97 7.73 3.08
N ARG A 66 3.96 9.05 3.34
CA ARG A 66 4.84 9.95 2.59
C ARG A 66 6.25 9.38 2.74
N PRO A 67 7.00 9.18 1.63
CA PRO A 67 8.38 8.76 1.75
C PRO A 67 9.08 9.88 2.54
N LEU A 68 9.51 9.55 3.75
CA LEU A 68 10.41 10.40 4.50
C LEU A 68 11.64 10.53 3.62
N MET A 69 11.76 11.70 2.99
CA MET A 69 13.01 12.23 2.50
C MET A 69 14.01 12.09 3.65
N LEU A 70 14.90 11.11 3.57
CA LEU A 70 16.10 11.07 4.39
C LEU A 70 16.91 12.32 4.00
N THR A 71 16.87 13.32 4.87
CA THR A 71 17.92 14.32 4.98
C THR A 71 18.84 13.84 6.09
N ILE A 72 19.93 13.17 5.70
CA ILE A 72 21.22 13.17 6.39
C ILE A 72 22.29 13.17 5.29
#